data_AF-A0A2V5S2Q1-F1
#
_entry.id   AF-A0A2V5S2Q1-F1
#
_cell.length_a   1.000
_cell.length_b   1.000
_cell.length_c   1.000
_cell.angle_alpha   90.00
_cell.angle_beta   90.00
_cell.angle_gamma   90.00
#
_symmetry.space_group_name_H-M   'P 1'
#
loop_
_entity.id
_entity.type
_entity.pdbx_description
1 polymer ?
#
loop_
_entity_poly.entity_id
_entity_poly.type
_entity_poly.pdbx_seq_one_letter_code
_entity_poly.pdbx_strand_id
1 'polypeptide(L)' 'YASSAHLTAVFIFDLNGTRIGSLTPKAPDKLEGPSALALFDRKLYVLNMTGNRVSVIDL' A
#
# COMPACT_ATOMS: atom_id res chain seq x y z
N TYR A 1 0.77 4.98 7.00
CA TYR A 1 0.78 4.51 5.60
C TYR A 1 -0.30 5.23 4.84
N ALA A 2 -0.05 5.59 3.58
CA ALA A 2 -1.04 6.27 2.74
C ALA A 2 -1.11 5.60 1.36
N SER A 3 -2.34 5.37 0.89
CA SER A 3 -2.65 4.88 -0.45
C SER A 3 -3.15 6.03 -1.32
N SER A 4 -3.03 5.88 -2.63
CA SER A 4 -3.65 6.76 -3.62
C SER A 4 -4.03 5.94 -4.84
N ALA A 5 -5.27 6.10 -5.32
CA ALA A 5 -5.76 5.40 -6.51
C ALA A 5 -4.97 5.74 -7.79
N HIS A 6 -4.14 6.79 -7.75
CA HIS A 6 -3.30 7.24 -8.86
C HIS A 6 -1.83 6.83 -8.72
N LEU A 7 -1.46 6.13 -7.64
CA LEU A 7 -0.11 5.63 -7.41
C LEU A 7 -0.07 4.11 -7.51
N THR A 8 1.13 3.56 -7.72
CA THR A 8 1.40 2.12 -7.73
C THR A 8 2.17 1.66 -6.49
N ALA A 9 2.17 2.47 -5.43
CA ALA A 9 2.89 2.25 -4.19
C ALA A 9 2.08 2.77 -2.99
N VAL A 10 2.41 2.26 -1.80
CA VAL A 10 1.97 2.83 -0.52
C VAL A 10 3.10 3.71 0.01
N PHE A 11 2.81 4.94 0.43
CA PHE A 11 3.81 5.82 1.05
C PHE A 11 3.82 5.69 2.57
N ILE A 12 5.02 5.80 3.14
CA ILE A 12 5.25 5.78 4.59
C ILE A 12 5.58 7.20 5.03
N PHE A 13 4.91 7.65 6.08
CA PHE A 13 5.11 8.95 6.69
C PHE A 13 5.38 8.77 8.18
N ASP A 14 6.20 9.64 8.75
CA ASP A 14 6.26 9.81 10.20
C ASP A 14 5.00 10.54 10.72
N LEU A 15 4.89 10.70 12.04
CA LEU A 15 3.75 11.38 12.65
C LEU A 15 3.72 12.90 12.40
N ASN A 16 4.82 13.49 11.91
CA ASN A 16 4.90 14.90 11.54
C ASN A 16 4.50 15.14 10.07
N GLY A 17 4.22 14.08 9.30
CA GLY A 17 3.89 14.17 7.88
C GLY A 17 5.11 14.17 6.96
N THR A 18 6.32 13.91 7.45
CA THR A 18 7.50 13.72 6.61
C THR A 18 7.45 12.36 5.96
N ARG A 19 7.60 12.30 4.62
CA ARG A 19 7.68 11.01 3.91
C ARG A 19 9.02 10.34 4.23
N ILE A 20 8.97 9.13 4.80
CA ILE A 20 10.14 8.34 5.21
C ILE A 20 10.35 7.11 4.32
N GLY A 21 9.44 6.81 3.39
CA GLY A 21 9.64 5.71 2.46
C GLY A 21 8.42 5.38 1.59
N SER A 22 8.48 4.21 0.96
CA SER A 22 7.39 3.62 0.20
C SER A 22 7.48 2.10 0.21
N LEU A 23 6.32 1.44 0.09
CA LEU A 23 6.18 0.01 -0.04
C LEU A 23 5.57 -0.33 -1.39
N THR A 24 6.11 -1.38 -2.00
CA THR A 24 5.55 -2.05 -3.16
C THR A 24 5.56 -3.54 -2.88
N PRO A 25 4.56 -4.30 -3.35
CA PRO A 25 4.61 -5.76 -3.28
C PRO A 25 5.82 -6.28 -4.08
N LYS A 26 6.27 -7.49 -3.76
CA LYS A 26 7.33 -8.16 -4.51
C LYS A 26 6.80 -8.55 -5.89
N ALA A 27 7.66 -8.46 -6.92
CA ALA A 27 7.31 -8.96 -8.24
C ALA A 27 6.90 -10.46 -8.17
N PRO A 28 5.93 -10.92 -8.98
CA PRO A 28 5.28 -10.22 -10.09
C PRO A 28 4.09 -9.31 -9.69
N ASP A 29 3.76 -9.24 -8.40
CA ASP A 29 2.60 -8.48 -7.93
C ASP A 29 2.78 -6.97 -8.07
N LYS A 30 1.66 -6.27 -8.25
CA LYS A 30 1.59 -4.81 -8.43
C LYS A 30 0.36 -4.26 -7.71
N LEU A 31 0.43 -2.99 -7.32
CA LEU A 31 -0.74 -2.27 -6.84
C LEU A 31 -1.43 -1.56 -8.01
N GLU A 32 -2.74 -1.71 -8.09
CA GLU A 32 -3.58 -1.23 -9.19
C GLU A 32 -4.75 -0.43 -8.63
N GLY A 33 -4.56 0.88 -8.53
CA GLY A 33 -5.50 1.77 -7.87
C GLY A 33 -5.67 1.46 -6.38
N PRO A 34 -4.60 1.48 -5.57
CA PRO A 34 -4.70 1.23 -4.14
C PRO A 34 -5.55 2.32 -3.47
N SER A 35 -6.63 1.92 -2.81
CA SER A 35 -7.69 2.84 -2.36
C SER A 35 -7.95 2.79 -0.85
N ALA A 36 -7.69 1.66 -0.19
CA ALA A 36 -7.83 1.50 1.25
C ALA A 36 -6.73 0.61 1.82
N LEU A 37 -6.44 0.79 3.12
CA LEU A 37 -5.38 0.09 3.84
C LEU A 37 -5.91 -0.48 5.16
N ALA A 38 -5.47 -1.68 5.51
CA ALA A 38 -5.61 -2.25 6.85
C ALA A 38 -4.27 -2.85 7.30
N LEU A 39 -3.89 -2.61 8.56
CA LEU A 39 -2.66 -3.14 9.16
C LEU A 39 -3.04 -4.13 10.25
N PHE A 40 -2.60 -5.38 10.11
CA PHE A 40 -2.81 -6.42 11.10
C PHE A 40 -1.65 -7.41 11.05
N ASP A 41 -1.15 -7.83 12.22
CA ASP A 41 -0.09 -8.84 12.35
C ASP A 41 1.12 -8.63 11.41
N ARG A 42 1.68 -7.40 11.41
CA ARG A 42 2.81 -6.99 10.53
C ARG A 42 2.57 -7.20 9.03
N LYS A 43 1.31 -7.26 8.62
CA LYS A 43 0.89 -7.32 7.22
C LYS A 43 0.05 -6.11 6.88
N LEU A 44 0.40 -5.47 5.77
CA LEU A 44 -0.38 -4.40 5.20
C LEU A 44 -1.26 -4.96 4.08
N TYR A 45 -2.57 -4.93 4.31
CA TYR A 45 -3.58 -5.31 3.34
C TYR A 45 -3.99 -4.07 2.53
N VAL A 46 -3.93 -4.16 1.21
CA VAL A 46 -4.18 -3.06 0.29
C VAL A 46 -5.34 -3.44 -0.63
N LEU A 47 -6.42 -2.66 -0.58
CA LEU A 47 -7.53 -2.81 -1.53
C LEU A 47 -7.15 -2.15 -2.86
N ASN A 48 -7.04 -2.93 -3.92
CA ASN A 48 -6.80 -2.46 -5.29
C ASN A 48 -8.12 -2.29 -6.02
N MET A 49 -8.58 -1.04 -6.16
CA MET A 49 -9.87 -0.72 -6.78
C MET A 49 -9.91 -1.13 -8.25
N THR A 50 -8.83 -0.87 -9.00
CA THR A 50 -8.77 -1.17 -10.43
C THR A 50 -8.51 -2.65 -10.68
N GLY A 51 -7.68 -3.29 -9.85
CA GLY A 51 -7.34 -4.71 -9.97
C GLY A 51 -8.37 -5.68 -9.39
N ASN A 52 -9.44 -5.18 -8.76
CA ASN A 52 -10.49 -5.96 -8.10
C ASN A 52 -9.95 -7.06 -7.16
N ARG A 53 -8.93 -6.72 -6.35
CA ARG A 53 -8.26 -7.66 -5.44
C ARG A 53 -7.70 -6.98 -4.21
N VAL A 54 -7.44 -7.77 -3.17
CA VAL A 54 -6.64 -7.36 -2.01
C VAL A 54 -5.22 -7.88 -2.19
N SER A 55 -4.23 -7.01 -2.09
CA SER A 55 -2.80 -7.38 -2.02
C SER A 55 -2.33 -7.36 -0.58
N VAL A 56 -1.33 -8.17 -0.26
CA VAL A 56 -0.69 -8.20 1.06
C VAL A 56 0.79 -7.86 0.90
N ILE A 57 1.28 -6.95 1.74
CA ILE A 57 2.69 -6.63 1.86
C ILE A 57 3.13 -7.00 3.28
N ASP A 58 4.10 -7.92 3.39
CA ASP A 58 4.76 -8.22 4.66
C ASP A 58 5.70 -7.07 5.06
N LEU A 59 5.67 -6.68 6.34
CA LEU A 59 6.45 -5.58 6.93
C LEU A 59 7.63 -6.05 7.77
#